data_AF-A0A6L9AC19-F1
#
_entry.id   AF-A0A6L9AC19-F1
#
_cell.length_a   1.000
_cell.length_b   1.000
_cell.length_c   1.000
_cell.angle_alpha   90.00
_cell.angle_beta   90.00
_cell.angle_gamma   90.00
#
_symmetry.space_group_name_H-M   'P 1'
#
loop_
_entity.id
_entity.type
_entity.pdbx_description
1 polymer ?
#
loop_
_entity_poly.entity_id
_entity_poly.type
_entity_poly.pdbx_seq_one_letter_code
_entity_poly.pdbx_strand_id
1 'polypeptide(L)'
;GVGVLRESGHEHFTGSLVVPVMDLNGQIREMYGRKIGNDLRKGTALHLYLPGAHGGVWNEQALIGSSTVILCESLIDAMSFWVAGFRNVTAAYGVNGFTGEMRAALLAHGVKQVLIAYDNDPAGNEAAVKLASSLAADGIATFRVLFPAGMDANGYLCQVAEPEQAFSVLLDGAVPMGDLADVASIAPQASAEPAHLTSLAADVAALPAVSAPAPGVSVETLADGELMVALPGERWTIRGVSRKPNAAAMKVNAQVLDTESGVVFADGVDMMSARSRGGYARAAAAELGLAEGDLRRSLGKVLLALEHWQAAPQPENAAPEMTPEDREAALELLRD
;
A
#
# COMPACT_ATOMS: atom_id res chain seq x y z
N GLY A 1 22.23 12.91 -32.82
CA GLY A 1 21.97 13.25 -31.40
C GLY A 1 21.55 12.00 -30.67
N VAL A 2 21.87 11.86 -29.39
CA VAL A 2 21.56 10.68 -28.56
C VAL A 2 20.19 10.87 -27.88
N GLY A 3 19.13 11.05 -28.67
CA GLY A 3 17.78 11.36 -28.16
C GLY A 3 16.68 10.67 -28.98
N VAL A 4 15.44 10.72 -28.48
CA VAL A 4 14.28 10.09 -29.14
C VAL A 4 13.73 11.06 -30.18
N LEU A 5 14.00 10.82 -31.46
CA LEU A 5 13.54 11.70 -32.53
C LEU A 5 12.13 11.33 -32.98
N ARG A 6 11.27 12.34 -33.14
CA ARG A 6 9.98 12.20 -33.83
C ARG A 6 10.21 12.13 -35.34
N GLU A 7 9.20 11.68 -36.09
CA GLU A 7 9.22 11.72 -37.57
C GLU A 7 9.47 13.13 -38.13
N SER A 8 9.08 14.16 -37.39
CA SER A 8 9.33 15.57 -37.75
C SER A 8 10.81 15.99 -37.60
N GLY A 9 11.71 15.10 -37.17
CA GLY A 9 13.12 15.38 -36.91
C GLY A 9 13.41 16.12 -35.59
N HIS A 10 12.37 16.48 -34.83
CA HIS A 10 12.51 17.13 -33.53
C HIS A 10 12.69 16.09 -32.42
N GLU A 11 13.54 16.39 -31.43
CA GLU A 11 13.72 15.55 -30.25
C GLU A 11 12.48 15.61 -29.34
N HIS A 12 11.96 14.43 -28.98
CA HIS A 12 10.64 14.25 -28.39
C HIS A 12 10.53 14.88 -26.99
N PHE A 13 11.58 14.78 -26.19
CA PHE A 13 11.64 15.23 -24.80
C PHE A 13 12.37 16.57 -24.61
N THR A 14 12.56 17.34 -25.69
CA THR A 14 13.30 18.62 -25.66
C THR A 14 12.82 19.52 -24.52
N GLY A 15 13.74 19.93 -23.63
CA GLY A 15 13.41 20.80 -22.50
C GLY A 15 12.65 20.09 -21.37
N SER A 16 12.80 18.77 -21.27
CA SER A 16 12.27 17.97 -20.16
C SER A 16 13.39 17.33 -19.33
N LEU A 17 13.16 17.18 -18.03
CA LEU A 17 13.78 16.12 -17.24
C LEU A 17 13.27 14.78 -17.78
N VAL A 18 14.17 13.84 -18.07
CA VAL A 18 13.83 12.55 -18.67
C VAL A 18 14.17 11.42 -17.70
N VAL A 19 13.21 10.54 -17.45
CA VAL A 19 13.34 9.39 -16.56
C VAL A 19 12.96 8.12 -17.32
N PRO A 20 13.88 7.15 -17.48
CA PRO A 20 13.54 5.87 -18.07
C PRO A 20 12.74 5.01 -17.09
N VAL A 21 11.76 4.27 -17.62
CA VAL A 21 11.10 3.16 -16.94
C VAL A 21 11.78 1.89 -17.41
N MET A 22 12.50 1.25 -16.50
CA MET A 22 13.26 0.03 -16.79
C MET A 22 12.59 -1.16 -16.10
N ASP A 23 12.57 -2.31 -16.79
CA ASP A 23 12.22 -3.58 -16.15
C ASP A 23 13.37 -4.09 -15.25
N LEU A 24 13.13 -5.19 -14.54
CA LEU A 24 14.12 -5.82 -13.66
C LEU A 24 15.40 -6.31 -14.39
N ASN A 25 15.36 -6.45 -15.73
CA ASN A 25 16.52 -6.80 -16.55
C ASN A 25 17.24 -5.55 -17.10
N GLY A 26 16.81 -4.35 -16.71
CA GLY A 26 17.37 -3.08 -17.18
C GLY A 26 16.93 -2.68 -18.59
N GLN A 27 15.93 -3.33 -19.19
CA GLN A 27 15.39 -2.92 -20.49
C GLN A 27 14.45 -1.73 -20.32
N ILE A 28 14.62 -0.70 -21.16
CA ILE A 28 13.74 0.46 -21.18
C ILE A 28 12.39 0.05 -21.80
N ARG A 29 11.32 0.21 -21.03
CA ARG A 29 9.93 -0.10 -21.43
C ARG A 29 9.14 1.17 -21.77
N GLU A 30 9.47 2.28 -21.10
CA GLU A 30 8.85 3.59 -21.28
C GLU A 30 9.85 4.69 -20.90
N MET A 31 9.58 5.93 -21.31
CA MET A 31 10.34 7.11 -20.90
C MET A 31 9.38 8.23 -20.51
N TYR A 32 9.54 8.74 -19.29
CA TYR A 32 8.81 9.89 -18.80
C TYR A 32 9.60 11.18 -19.01
N GLY A 33 8.91 12.25 -19.40
CA GLY A 33 9.47 13.58 -19.55
C GLY A 33 8.68 14.64 -18.80
N ARG A 34 9.28 15.34 -17.83
CA ARG A 34 8.69 16.52 -17.17
C ARG A 34 9.31 17.81 -17.71
N LYS A 35 8.51 18.75 -18.21
CA LYS A 35 9.02 20.06 -18.63
C LYS A 35 9.64 20.84 -17.45
N ILE A 36 10.80 21.45 -17.69
CA ILE A 36 11.57 22.19 -16.66
C ILE A 36 11.53 23.72 -16.85
N GLY A 37 10.96 24.21 -17.96
CA GLY A 37 10.86 25.64 -18.26
C GLY A 37 9.47 26.21 -18.00
N ASN A 38 9.41 27.51 -17.68
CA ASN A 38 8.15 28.24 -17.43
C ASN A 38 7.60 28.94 -18.70
N ASP A 39 8.47 29.19 -19.69
CA ASP A 39 8.11 29.86 -20.95
C ASP A 39 7.58 28.87 -21.99
N LEU A 40 6.58 28.08 -21.62
CA LEU A 40 5.96 27.10 -22.49
C LEU A 40 4.82 27.73 -23.30
N ARG A 41 4.68 27.30 -24.57
CA ARG A 41 3.51 27.68 -25.37
C ARG A 41 2.25 27.18 -24.68
N LYS A 42 1.17 27.97 -24.70
CA LYS A 42 -0.13 27.58 -24.14
C LYS A 42 -0.55 26.22 -24.72
N GLY A 43 -0.93 25.29 -23.83
CA GLY A 43 -1.33 23.92 -24.20
C GLY A 43 -0.17 22.93 -24.37
N THR A 44 1.07 23.33 -24.08
CA THR A 44 2.19 22.37 -24.01
C THR A 44 1.94 21.40 -22.86
N ALA A 45 1.93 20.09 -23.15
CA ALA A 45 1.85 19.06 -22.11
C ALA A 45 3.09 19.15 -21.21
N LEU A 46 2.85 19.22 -19.89
CA LEU A 46 3.90 19.27 -18.88
C LEU A 46 4.54 17.89 -18.64
N HIS A 47 3.76 16.83 -18.83
CA HIS A 47 4.15 15.43 -18.72
C HIS A 47 4.13 14.82 -20.13
N LEU A 48 5.23 14.17 -20.51
CA LEU A 48 5.40 13.48 -21.78
C LEU A 48 5.74 12.01 -21.53
N TYR A 49 5.28 11.15 -22.42
CA TYR A 49 5.60 9.73 -22.49
C TYR A 49 5.93 9.37 -23.94
N LEU A 50 6.50 8.19 -24.17
CA LEU A 50 6.69 7.70 -25.53
C LEU A 50 5.32 7.59 -26.26
N PRO A 51 5.28 7.85 -27.57
CA PRO A 51 4.07 7.65 -28.36
C PRO A 51 3.67 6.16 -28.37
N GLY A 52 2.36 5.91 -28.29
CA GLY A 52 1.80 4.56 -28.42
C GLY A 52 1.31 4.00 -27.09
N ALA A 53 1.30 2.66 -26.98
CA ALA A 53 0.89 1.98 -25.77
C ALA A 53 1.99 2.11 -24.70
N HIS A 54 1.61 2.57 -23.51
CA HIS A 54 2.52 2.69 -22.37
C HIS A 54 2.75 1.33 -21.72
N GLY A 55 3.98 1.08 -21.28
CA GLY A 55 4.38 -0.20 -20.69
C GLY A 55 5.52 -0.08 -19.69
N GLY A 56 5.69 -1.11 -18.88
CA GLY A 56 6.60 -1.16 -17.75
C GLY A 56 5.98 -0.69 -16.44
N VAL A 57 6.73 -0.93 -15.37
CA VAL A 57 6.38 -0.53 -14.01
C VAL A 57 7.56 0.24 -13.44
N TRP A 58 7.37 1.54 -13.21
CA TRP A 58 8.44 2.32 -12.60
C TRP A 58 8.65 1.84 -11.17
N ASN A 59 9.92 1.58 -10.81
CA ASN A 59 10.29 1.10 -9.49
C ASN A 59 9.65 -0.26 -9.11
N GLU A 60 9.56 -1.19 -10.07
CA GLU A 60 9.07 -2.56 -9.84
C GLU A 60 9.84 -3.28 -8.71
N GLN A 61 11.14 -2.98 -8.56
CA GLN A 61 11.98 -3.53 -7.50
C GLN A 61 11.40 -3.28 -6.10
N ALA A 62 10.67 -2.19 -5.89
CA ALA A 62 10.06 -1.86 -4.61
C ALA A 62 8.78 -2.66 -4.31
N LEU A 63 8.25 -3.40 -5.28
CA LEU A 63 7.13 -4.33 -5.07
C LEU A 63 7.62 -5.64 -4.44
N ILE A 64 8.87 -6.02 -4.70
CA ILE A 64 9.44 -7.29 -4.23
C ILE A 64 9.49 -7.31 -2.70
N GLY A 65 8.71 -8.21 -2.10
CA GLY A 65 8.63 -8.37 -0.64
C GLY A 65 7.85 -7.27 0.07
N SER A 66 7.19 -6.37 -0.67
CA SER A 66 6.30 -5.34 -0.14
C SER A 66 4.84 -5.72 -0.32
N SER A 67 4.15 -5.93 0.79
CA SER A 67 2.71 -6.19 0.81
C SER A 67 1.87 -4.93 0.61
N THR A 68 2.47 -3.75 0.75
CA THR A 68 1.79 -2.46 0.63
C THR A 68 2.56 -1.53 -0.28
N VAL A 69 1.86 -0.90 -1.23
CA VAL A 69 2.45 -0.04 -2.26
C VAL A 69 1.70 1.29 -2.35
N ILE A 70 2.44 2.39 -2.45
CA ILE A 70 1.90 3.71 -2.78
C ILE A 70 1.82 3.82 -4.30
N LEU A 71 0.66 4.19 -4.84
CA LEU A 71 0.45 4.32 -6.28
C LEU A 71 0.07 5.76 -6.61
N CYS A 72 0.97 6.46 -7.29
CA CYS A 72 0.77 7.84 -7.72
C CYS A 72 0.22 7.93 -9.15
N GLU A 73 -0.33 9.08 -9.50
CA GLU A 73 -0.82 9.35 -10.86
C GLU A 73 0.32 9.49 -11.87
N SER A 74 1.47 10.04 -11.46
CA SER A 74 2.60 10.30 -12.33
C SER A 74 3.95 9.96 -11.68
N LEU A 75 4.99 9.80 -12.52
CA LEU A 75 6.32 9.42 -12.03
C LEU A 75 6.96 10.49 -11.15
N ILE A 76 6.70 11.78 -11.38
CA ILE A 76 7.26 12.82 -10.51
C ILE A 76 6.61 12.82 -9.13
N ASP A 77 5.33 12.45 -9.04
CA ASP A 77 4.64 12.26 -7.76
C ASP A 77 5.20 11.05 -7.01
N ALA A 78 5.41 9.94 -7.70
CA ALA A 78 6.06 8.76 -7.11
C ALA A 78 7.50 9.07 -6.66
N MET A 79 8.27 9.80 -7.47
CA MET A 79 9.59 10.28 -7.08
C MET A 79 9.52 11.22 -5.87
N SER A 80 8.42 11.97 -5.67
CA SER A 80 8.26 12.85 -4.52
C SER A 80 8.15 12.06 -3.21
N PHE A 81 7.37 10.97 -3.20
CA PHE A 81 7.38 10.02 -2.07
C PHE A 81 8.76 9.39 -1.88
N TRP A 82 9.41 8.98 -2.98
CA TRP A 82 10.71 8.33 -2.93
C TRP A 82 11.78 9.23 -2.28
N VAL A 83 11.86 10.51 -2.67
CA VAL A 83 12.81 11.45 -2.06
C VAL A 83 12.42 11.82 -0.62
N ALA A 84 11.13 11.74 -0.27
CA ALA A 84 10.64 11.91 1.10
C ALA A 84 10.85 10.65 1.99
N GLY A 85 11.48 9.60 1.48
CA GLY A 85 11.84 8.39 2.24
C GLY A 85 10.91 7.18 2.02
N PHE A 86 9.78 7.36 1.35
CA PHE A 86 8.81 6.29 1.11
C PHE A 86 9.12 5.56 -0.20
N ARG A 87 9.84 4.45 -0.11
CA ARG A 87 10.42 3.76 -1.28
C ARG A 87 9.52 2.69 -1.91
N ASN A 88 8.53 2.20 -1.18
CA ASN A 88 7.49 1.29 -1.68
C ASN A 88 6.43 2.04 -2.50
N VAL A 89 6.87 2.76 -3.55
CA VAL A 89 6.03 3.64 -4.36
C VAL A 89 6.20 3.37 -5.86
N THR A 90 5.11 3.40 -6.60
CA THR A 90 5.11 3.32 -8.07
C THR A 90 4.13 4.34 -8.65
N ALA A 91 4.01 4.39 -9.98
CA ALA A 91 3.19 5.36 -10.68
C ALA A 91 2.39 4.73 -11.81
N ALA A 92 1.20 5.27 -12.06
CA ALA A 92 0.48 5.13 -13.31
C ALA A 92 1.00 6.16 -14.36
N TYR A 93 0.41 6.10 -15.55
CA TYR A 93 0.66 7.08 -16.63
C TYR A 93 -0.49 8.09 -16.77
N GLY A 94 -0.88 8.72 -15.66
CA GLY A 94 -2.05 9.59 -15.53
C GLY A 94 -3.29 8.86 -15.01
N VAL A 95 -4.40 9.60 -14.84
CA VAL A 95 -5.69 9.09 -14.33
C VAL A 95 -6.18 7.77 -14.95
N ASN A 96 -5.93 7.56 -16.25
CA ASN A 96 -6.32 6.34 -16.97
C ASN A 96 -5.12 5.46 -17.38
N GLY A 97 -3.94 5.75 -16.82
CA GLY A 97 -2.67 5.15 -17.23
C GLY A 97 -2.25 3.94 -16.40
N PHE A 98 -3.12 3.37 -15.57
CA PHE A 98 -2.84 2.12 -14.85
C PHE A 98 -3.01 0.93 -15.80
N THR A 99 -1.91 0.25 -16.13
CA THR A 99 -1.88 -0.77 -17.19
C THR A 99 -2.10 -2.18 -16.65
N GLY A 100 -2.40 -3.11 -17.57
CA GLY A 100 -2.45 -4.54 -17.23
C GLY A 100 -1.12 -5.10 -16.74
N GLU A 101 0.00 -4.56 -17.24
CA GLU A 101 1.36 -4.93 -16.79
C GLU A 101 1.60 -4.50 -15.33
N MET A 102 1.15 -3.31 -14.94
CA MET A 102 1.19 -2.85 -13.54
C MET A 102 0.35 -3.74 -12.63
N ARG A 103 -0.88 -4.09 -13.04
CA ARG A 103 -1.73 -5.03 -12.30
C ARG A 103 -1.05 -6.39 -12.13
N ALA A 104 -0.51 -6.95 -13.20
CA ALA A 104 0.18 -8.23 -13.18
C ALA A 104 1.39 -8.19 -12.23
N ALA A 105 2.15 -7.10 -12.20
CA ALA A 105 3.27 -6.92 -11.28
C ALA A 105 2.80 -6.88 -9.81
N LEU A 106 1.75 -6.12 -9.48
CA LEU A 106 1.19 -6.09 -8.12
C LEU A 106 0.82 -7.50 -7.64
N LEU A 107 0.14 -8.28 -8.50
CA LEU A 107 -0.27 -9.65 -8.19
C LEU A 107 0.92 -10.61 -8.07
N ALA A 108 1.85 -10.55 -9.02
CA ALA A 108 3.02 -11.42 -9.05
C ALA A 108 3.92 -11.23 -7.83
N HIS A 109 4.04 -9.99 -7.34
CA HIS A 109 4.83 -9.66 -6.15
C HIS A 109 4.03 -9.77 -4.84
N GLY A 110 2.77 -10.22 -4.90
CA GLY A 110 1.96 -10.51 -3.71
C GLY A 110 1.48 -9.27 -2.94
N VAL A 111 1.38 -8.12 -3.61
CA VAL A 111 0.87 -6.88 -3.00
C VAL A 111 -0.55 -7.11 -2.49
N LYS A 112 -0.79 -6.76 -1.23
CA LYS A 112 -2.07 -6.90 -0.53
C LYS A 112 -2.79 -5.57 -0.39
N GLN A 113 -2.05 -4.46 -0.40
CA GLN A 113 -2.58 -3.12 -0.21
C GLN A 113 -2.03 -2.11 -1.19
N VAL A 114 -2.90 -1.24 -1.70
CA VAL A 114 -2.51 -0.10 -2.53
C VAL A 114 -3.04 1.20 -1.92
N LEU A 115 -2.13 2.13 -1.63
CA LEU A 115 -2.43 3.49 -1.21
C LEU A 115 -2.45 4.39 -2.44
N ILE A 116 -3.64 4.70 -2.93
CA ILE A 116 -3.86 5.52 -4.13
C ILE A 116 -3.64 6.99 -3.79
N ALA A 117 -2.52 7.52 -4.27
CA ALA A 117 -2.05 8.88 -4.07
C ALA A 117 -2.14 9.68 -5.39
N TYR A 118 -3.33 9.70 -5.99
CA TYR A 118 -3.66 10.55 -7.12
C TYR A 118 -3.93 11.99 -6.67
N ASP A 119 -3.91 12.93 -7.62
CA ASP A 119 -4.14 14.35 -7.37
C ASP A 119 -5.49 14.56 -6.66
N ASN A 120 -5.55 15.50 -5.71
CA ASN A 120 -6.81 15.81 -5.03
C ASN A 120 -7.64 16.80 -5.84
N ASP A 121 -8.02 16.40 -7.05
CA ASP A 121 -8.89 17.13 -7.95
C ASP A 121 -10.05 16.22 -8.45
N PRO A 122 -11.03 16.75 -9.21
CA PRO A 122 -12.16 15.94 -9.67
C PRO A 122 -11.75 14.72 -10.52
N ALA A 123 -10.74 14.86 -11.39
CA ALA A 123 -10.33 13.79 -12.29
C ALA A 123 -9.57 12.69 -11.54
N GLY A 124 -8.62 13.08 -10.68
CA GLY A 124 -7.87 12.17 -9.84
C GLY A 124 -8.77 11.40 -8.87
N ASN A 125 -9.77 12.07 -8.27
CA ASN A 125 -10.72 11.42 -7.37
C ASN A 125 -11.65 10.42 -8.07
N GLU A 126 -12.17 10.76 -9.26
CA GLU A 126 -12.98 9.83 -10.05
C GLU A 126 -12.16 8.60 -10.48
N ALA A 127 -10.92 8.82 -10.91
CA ALA A 127 -10.02 7.76 -11.32
C ALA A 127 -9.60 6.85 -10.16
N ALA A 128 -9.33 7.42 -8.98
CA ALA A 128 -9.01 6.67 -7.78
C ALA A 128 -10.14 5.72 -7.37
N VAL A 129 -11.40 6.18 -7.46
CA VAL A 129 -12.58 5.34 -7.18
C VAL A 129 -12.67 4.17 -8.14
N LYS A 130 -12.54 4.40 -9.46
CA LYS A 130 -12.59 3.33 -10.48
C LYS A 130 -11.48 2.32 -10.29
N LEU A 131 -10.26 2.81 -10.03
CA LEU A 131 -9.11 1.95 -9.80
C LEU A 131 -9.27 1.13 -8.52
N ALA A 132 -9.76 1.75 -7.44
CA ALA A 132 -10.07 1.07 -6.19
C ALA A 132 -11.04 -0.09 -6.39
N SER A 133 -12.16 0.13 -7.11
CA SER A 133 -13.10 -0.96 -7.43
C SER A 133 -12.41 -2.10 -8.16
N SER A 134 -11.55 -1.75 -9.12
CA SER A 134 -10.90 -2.71 -9.98
C SER A 134 -9.81 -3.52 -9.27
N LEU A 135 -9.11 -2.94 -8.30
CA LEU A 135 -8.11 -3.65 -7.49
C LEU A 135 -8.76 -4.46 -6.36
N ALA A 136 -9.88 -3.99 -5.81
CA ALA A 136 -10.67 -4.74 -4.84
C ALA A 136 -11.17 -6.07 -5.43
N ALA A 137 -11.56 -6.08 -6.71
CA ALA A 137 -11.93 -7.29 -7.43
C ALA A 137 -10.79 -8.32 -7.54
N ASP A 138 -9.54 -7.88 -7.43
CA ASP A 138 -8.34 -8.73 -7.42
C ASP A 138 -7.92 -9.16 -6.00
N GLY A 139 -8.70 -8.83 -4.97
CA GLY A 139 -8.35 -9.14 -3.59
C GLY A 139 -7.33 -8.17 -2.96
N ILE A 140 -7.12 -7.00 -3.56
CA ILE A 140 -6.21 -5.95 -3.05
C ILE A 140 -7.02 -4.90 -2.30
N ALA A 141 -6.68 -4.67 -1.03
CA ALA A 141 -7.30 -3.62 -0.23
C ALA A 141 -6.76 -2.24 -0.67
N THR A 142 -7.66 -1.28 -0.87
CA THR A 142 -7.29 0.04 -1.39
C THR A 142 -7.63 1.15 -0.41
N PHE A 143 -6.70 2.10 -0.28
CA PHE A 143 -6.83 3.30 0.54
C PHE A 143 -6.60 4.55 -0.29
N ARG A 144 -7.30 5.64 0.01
CA ARG A 144 -7.11 6.95 -0.61
C ARG A 144 -6.19 7.81 0.26
N VAL A 145 -5.07 8.26 -0.30
CA VAL A 145 -4.23 9.31 0.30
C VAL A 145 -4.77 10.67 -0.14
N LEU A 146 -5.07 11.58 0.80
CA LEU A 146 -5.68 12.87 0.50
C LEU A 146 -4.67 14.02 0.69
N PHE A 147 -4.22 14.60 -0.42
CA PHE A 147 -3.46 15.86 -0.40
C PHE A 147 -4.37 17.06 -0.10
N PRO A 148 -3.81 18.25 0.18
CA PRO A 148 -4.59 19.50 0.13
C PRO A 148 -5.36 19.63 -1.19
N ALA A 149 -6.48 20.34 -1.16
CA ALA A 149 -7.36 20.46 -2.33
C ALA A 149 -6.62 21.02 -3.56
N GLY A 150 -6.76 20.36 -4.70
CA GLY A 150 -6.14 20.72 -5.98
C GLY A 150 -4.63 20.48 -6.05
N MET A 151 -4.08 19.66 -5.14
CA MET A 151 -2.64 19.41 -5.04
C MET A 151 -2.27 17.97 -5.42
N ASP A 152 -1.11 17.83 -6.04
CA ASP A 152 -0.40 16.58 -6.35
C ASP A 152 0.72 16.34 -5.32
N ALA A 153 1.36 15.16 -5.37
CA ALA A 153 2.42 14.84 -4.42
C ALA A 153 3.65 15.74 -4.61
N ASN A 154 4.01 16.06 -5.85
CA ASN A 154 5.13 16.93 -6.14
C ASN A 154 4.89 18.38 -5.68
N GLY A 155 3.69 18.91 -5.89
CA GLY A 155 3.28 20.23 -5.41
C GLY A 155 3.24 20.31 -3.89
N TYR A 156 2.83 19.22 -3.22
CA TYR A 156 2.89 19.11 -1.76
C TYR A 156 4.34 19.09 -1.26
N LEU A 157 5.21 18.27 -1.86
CA LEU A 157 6.63 18.20 -1.53
C LEU A 157 7.31 19.58 -1.60
N CYS A 158 6.99 20.37 -2.63
CA CYS A 158 7.57 21.71 -2.81
C CYS A 158 7.17 22.72 -1.72
N GLN A 159 6.17 22.44 -0.89
CA GLN A 159 5.60 23.38 0.07
C GLN A 159 5.88 23.03 1.53
N VAL A 160 6.36 21.82 1.81
CA VAL A 160 6.58 21.33 3.18
C VAL A 160 8.05 21.45 3.59
N ALA A 161 8.29 21.82 4.86
CA ALA A 161 9.64 21.96 5.40
C ALA A 161 10.24 20.61 5.82
N GLU A 162 9.40 19.67 6.26
CA GLU A 162 9.79 18.34 6.73
C GLU A 162 9.05 17.27 5.90
N PRO A 163 9.53 16.94 4.69
CA PRO A 163 8.84 16.06 3.76
C PRO A 163 8.48 14.68 4.32
N GLU A 164 9.44 14.02 4.98
CA GLU A 164 9.23 12.68 5.55
C GLU A 164 8.06 12.66 6.54
N GLN A 165 8.07 13.59 7.51
CA GLN A 165 7.00 13.70 8.50
C GLN A 165 5.66 14.09 7.87
N ALA A 166 5.67 15.05 6.93
CA ALA A 166 4.45 15.53 6.26
C ALA A 166 3.77 14.40 5.46
N PHE A 167 4.55 13.64 4.69
CA PHE A 167 4.05 12.51 3.90
C PHE A 167 3.63 11.34 4.80
N SER A 168 4.34 11.08 5.91
CA SER A 168 3.93 10.07 6.91
C SER A 168 2.52 10.34 7.43
N VAL A 169 2.20 11.61 7.74
CA VAL A 169 0.86 11.99 8.23
C VAL A 169 -0.22 11.72 7.18
N LEU A 170 0.05 11.99 5.91
CA LEU A 170 -0.90 11.70 4.83
C LEU A 170 -1.14 10.20 4.64
N LEU A 171 -0.07 9.39 4.74
CA LEU A 171 -0.16 7.93 4.61
C LEU A 171 -0.89 7.30 5.80
N ASP A 172 -0.59 7.74 7.02
CA ASP A 172 -1.28 7.29 8.24
C ASP A 172 -2.76 7.69 8.24
N GLY A 173 -3.08 8.83 7.64
CA GLY A 173 -4.45 9.35 7.49
C GLY A 173 -5.21 8.83 6.26
N ALA A 174 -4.66 7.87 5.51
CA ALA A 174 -5.30 7.39 4.30
C ALA A 174 -6.64 6.70 4.59
N VAL A 175 -7.64 6.95 3.75
CA VAL A 175 -9.03 6.55 3.98
C VAL A 175 -9.33 5.23 3.27
N PRO A 176 -9.89 4.21 3.94
CA PRO A 176 -10.29 2.97 3.29
C PRO A 176 -11.29 3.22 2.16
N MET A 177 -11.15 2.54 1.04
CA MET A 177 -12.07 2.64 -0.11
C MET A 177 -13.05 1.45 -0.18
N GLY A 178 -13.26 0.77 0.95
CA GLY A 178 -13.82 -0.58 1.07
C GLY A 178 -15.29 -0.77 0.68
N ASP A 179 -16.08 0.30 0.54
CA ASP A 179 -17.44 0.26 -0.01
C ASP A 179 -17.72 1.60 -0.70
N LEU A 180 -17.79 1.61 -2.04
CA LEU A 180 -17.86 2.83 -2.86
C LEU A 180 -19.26 3.48 -2.87
N ALA A 181 -19.95 3.49 -1.74
CA ALA A 181 -21.14 4.33 -1.53
C ALA A 181 -20.78 5.73 -0.99
N ASP A 182 -19.69 5.86 -0.22
CA ASP A 182 -19.44 7.10 0.54
C ASP A 182 -18.34 8.02 -0.01
N VAL A 183 -17.57 7.59 -1.00
CA VAL A 183 -16.40 8.38 -1.46
C VAL A 183 -16.78 9.49 -2.45
N ALA A 184 -17.94 9.41 -3.08
CA ALA A 184 -18.48 10.50 -3.90
C ALA A 184 -18.86 11.74 -3.06
N SER A 185 -18.91 11.63 -1.73
CA SER A 185 -19.30 12.68 -0.79
C SER A 185 -18.13 13.33 -0.04
N ILE A 186 -16.86 13.00 -0.34
CA ILE A 186 -15.72 13.67 0.30
C ILE A 186 -15.49 15.03 -0.37
N ALA A 187 -16.41 15.96 -0.10
CA ALA A 187 -16.24 17.38 -0.38
C ALA A 187 -15.16 17.96 0.55
N PRO A 188 -14.45 19.04 0.14
CA PRO A 188 -13.41 19.63 0.95
C PRO A 188 -14.01 20.23 2.24
N GLN A 189 -13.77 19.59 3.38
CA GLN A 189 -14.08 20.17 4.68
C GLN A 189 -13.12 21.32 4.96
N ALA A 190 -13.57 22.54 4.69
CA ALA A 190 -13.08 23.73 5.35
C ALA A 190 -13.63 23.76 6.79
N SER A 191 -12.74 23.62 7.77
CA SER A 191 -12.85 24.07 9.17
C SER A 191 -13.77 23.31 10.16
N ALA A 192 -13.10 22.85 11.24
CA ALA A 192 -13.50 22.76 12.66
C ALA A 192 -14.45 21.65 13.20
N GLU A 193 -13.83 20.84 14.08
CA GLU A 193 -14.32 20.05 15.23
C GLU A 193 -15.23 18.81 15.07
N PRO A 194 -15.09 17.80 15.99
CA PRO A 194 -15.48 16.42 15.74
C PRO A 194 -16.90 16.13 16.26
N ALA A 195 -17.73 15.52 15.43
CA ALA A 195 -18.99 14.93 15.86
C ALA A 195 -19.16 13.52 15.28
N HIS A 196 -19.31 12.57 16.21
CA HIS A 196 -19.79 11.21 16.04
C HIS A 196 -20.88 11.05 14.98
N LEU A 197 -20.85 9.97 14.19
CA LEU A 197 -22.07 9.28 13.78
C LEU A 197 -21.87 7.76 13.68
N THR A 198 -22.69 7.08 14.48
CA THR A 198 -22.95 5.64 14.52
C THR A 198 -23.89 5.19 13.40
N SER A 199 -23.67 3.95 12.95
CA SER A 199 -24.66 2.93 12.55
C SER A 199 -25.67 3.28 11.45
N LEU A 200 -25.55 2.60 10.30
CA LEU A 200 -26.69 1.98 9.60
C LEU A 200 -26.19 0.85 8.68
N ALA A 201 -26.33 -0.38 9.16
CA ALA A 201 -26.26 -1.58 8.35
C ALA A 201 -27.68 -1.92 7.84
N ALA A 202 -27.82 -2.13 6.53
CA ALA A 202 -28.87 -2.99 5.96
C ALA A 202 -28.56 -3.31 4.49
N ASP A 203 -28.24 -4.58 4.26
CA ASP A 203 -28.50 -5.40 3.06
C ASP A 203 -28.18 -4.87 1.66
N VAL A 204 -26.99 -5.21 1.16
CA VAL A 204 -26.77 -5.62 -0.24
C VAL A 204 -25.61 -6.65 -0.24
N ALA A 205 -25.75 -7.71 -1.03
CA ALA A 205 -24.77 -8.80 -1.17
C ALA A 205 -23.34 -8.28 -1.40
N ALA A 206 -22.53 -8.31 -0.35
CA ALA A 206 -21.14 -7.89 -0.37
C ALA A 206 -20.30 -8.92 -1.12
N LEU A 207 -19.55 -8.45 -2.14
CA LEU A 207 -18.30 -9.11 -2.51
C LEU A 207 -17.43 -9.21 -1.24
N PRO A 208 -16.59 -10.24 -1.08
CA PRO A 208 -15.77 -10.38 0.12
C PRO A 208 -14.91 -9.12 0.28
N ALA A 209 -15.30 -8.26 1.23
CA ALA A 209 -14.57 -7.06 1.55
C ALA A 209 -13.17 -7.50 1.99
N VAL A 210 -12.15 -7.13 1.21
CA VAL A 210 -10.75 -7.31 1.60
C VAL A 210 -10.49 -6.34 2.75
N SER A 211 -10.81 -6.78 3.96
CA SER A 211 -10.75 -5.93 5.14
C SER A 211 -9.31 -5.89 5.64
N ALA A 212 -8.55 -4.88 5.20
CA ALA A 212 -7.26 -4.54 5.77
C ALA A 212 -7.43 -3.76 7.09
N PRO A 213 -6.62 -4.03 8.13
CA PRO A 213 -6.82 -3.47 9.47
C PRO A 213 -6.53 -1.96 9.56
N ALA A 214 -5.56 -1.46 8.80
CA ALA A 214 -5.18 -0.05 8.75
C ALA A 214 -4.31 0.24 7.51
N PRO A 215 -4.20 1.51 7.07
CA PRO A 215 -3.33 1.88 5.96
C PRO A 215 -1.88 1.46 6.21
N GLY A 216 -1.27 0.80 5.24
CA GLY A 216 0.13 0.37 5.37
C GLY A 216 0.33 -0.89 6.22
N VAL A 217 -0.74 -1.49 6.76
CA VAL A 217 -0.66 -2.61 7.71
C VAL A 217 -1.26 -3.87 7.11
N SER A 218 -0.44 -4.81 6.64
CA SER A 218 -0.93 -6.09 6.10
C SER A 218 -0.72 -7.22 7.09
N VAL A 219 -1.66 -8.17 7.15
CA VAL A 219 -1.56 -9.35 8.02
C VAL A 219 -1.62 -10.61 7.16
N GLU A 220 -0.67 -11.52 7.38
CA GLU A 220 -0.62 -12.84 6.77
C GLU A 220 -0.50 -13.92 7.85
N THR A 221 -1.23 -15.02 7.68
CA THR A 221 -1.11 -16.18 8.57
C THR A 221 -0.11 -17.16 7.95
N LEU A 222 0.97 -17.46 8.67
CA LEU A 222 2.01 -18.40 8.27
C LEU A 222 1.60 -19.84 8.59
N ALA A 223 2.27 -20.82 7.96
CA ALA A 223 1.95 -22.25 8.04
C ALA A 223 1.87 -22.81 9.46
N ASP A 224 2.63 -22.23 10.40
CA ASP A 224 2.77 -22.71 11.77
C ASP A 224 1.73 -22.08 12.72
N GLY A 225 0.81 -21.27 12.19
CA GLY A 225 -0.14 -20.46 12.97
C GLY A 225 0.45 -19.16 13.53
N GLU A 226 1.68 -18.81 13.12
CA GLU A 226 2.28 -17.50 13.37
C GLU A 226 1.61 -16.43 12.50
N LEU A 227 1.53 -15.20 12.99
CA LEU A 227 1.07 -14.07 12.19
C LEU A 227 2.25 -13.20 11.78
N MET A 228 2.33 -12.88 10.50
CA MET A 228 3.20 -11.84 9.99
C MET A 228 2.39 -10.56 9.80
N VAL A 229 2.77 -9.49 10.50
CA VAL A 229 2.24 -8.14 10.31
C VAL A 229 3.32 -7.30 9.66
N ALA A 230 3.09 -6.84 8.43
CA ALA A 230 4.01 -5.94 7.75
C ALA A 230 3.56 -4.48 7.94
N LEU A 231 4.50 -3.63 8.30
CA LEU A 231 4.38 -2.18 8.41
C LEU A 231 5.43 -1.52 7.50
N PRO A 232 5.31 -0.23 7.17
CA PRO A 232 6.37 0.48 6.46
C PRO A 232 7.68 0.39 7.26
N GLY A 233 8.74 -0.14 6.64
CA GLY A 233 10.06 -0.29 7.26
C GLY A 233 10.21 -1.47 8.24
N GLU A 234 9.13 -2.09 8.67
CA GLU A 234 9.17 -3.11 9.74
C GLU A 234 8.37 -4.37 9.37
N ARG A 235 8.90 -5.53 9.74
CA ARG A 235 8.17 -6.81 9.69
C ARG A 235 8.04 -7.37 11.09
N TRP A 236 6.81 -7.63 11.51
CA TRP A 236 6.50 -8.20 12.81
C TRP A 236 6.05 -9.65 12.66
N THR A 237 6.65 -10.55 13.42
CA THR A 237 6.22 -11.95 13.54
C THR A 237 5.68 -12.17 14.94
N ILE A 238 4.41 -12.55 15.02
CA ILE A 238 3.67 -12.72 16.27
C ILE A 238 3.38 -14.20 16.49
N ARG A 239 3.85 -14.72 17.62
CA ARG A 239 3.69 -16.13 18.02
C ARG A 239 2.83 -16.24 19.27
N GLY A 240 2.01 -17.29 19.32
CA GLY A 240 1.17 -17.59 20.49
C GLY A 240 -0.08 -16.71 20.62
N VAL A 241 -0.50 -16.04 19.55
CA VAL A 241 -1.76 -15.29 19.53
C VAL A 241 -2.96 -16.24 19.59
N SER A 242 -3.89 -15.96 20.50
CA SER A 242 -5.14 -16.71 20.65
C SER A 242 -6.25 -16.04 19.86
N ARG A 243 -7.21 -16.81 19.33
CA ARG A 243 -8.42 -16.26 18.68
C ARG A 243 -9.53 -15.83 19.65
N LYS A 244 -9.31 -15.89 20.97
CA LYS A 244 -10.33 -15.46 21.95
C LYS A 244 -10.42 -13.91 21.93
N PRO A 245 -11.48 -13.31 21.37
CA PRO A 245 -11.65 -11.87 21.42
C PRO A 245 -11.87 -11.42 22.88
N ASN A 246 -11.55 -10.16 23.19
CA ASN A 246 -11.78 -9.53 24.50
C ASN A 246 -11.08 -10.20 25.69
N ALA A 247 -9.92 -10.82 25.47
CA ALA A 247 -9.11 -11.33 26.57
C ALA A 247 -8.54 -10.17 27.41
N ALA A 248 -8.61 -10.26 28.74
CA ALA A 248 -8.03 -9.27 29.65
C ALA A 248 -6.50 -9.13 29.53
N ALA A 249 -5.84 -10.13 28.93
CA ALA A 249 -4.42 -10.13 28.60
C ALA A 249 -4.23 -10.79 27.24
N MET A 250 -3.31 -10.25 26.43
CA MET A 250 -2.92 -10.80 25.14
C MET A 250 -1.41 -10.99 25.14
N LYS A 251 -0.96 -12.08 25.77
CA LYS A 251 0.46 -12.42 25.88
C LYS A 251 0.90 -13.14 24.62
N VAL A 252 1.84 -12.53 23.91
CA VAL A 252 2.43 -13.07 22.68
C VAL A 252 3.95 -12.96 22.76
N ASN A 253 4.66 -13.76 21.96
CA ASN A 253 6.04 -13.45 21.63
C ASN A 253 6.02 -12.64 20.33
N ALA A 254 6.46 -11.38 20.43
CA ALA A 254 6.57 -10.50 19.28
C ALA A 254 8.04 -10.45 18.86
N GLN A 255 8.27 -10.59 17.56
CA GLN A 255 9.55 -10.33 16.92
C GLN A 255 9.35 -9.18 15.94
N VAL A 256 10.22 -8.19 15.98
CA VAL A 256 10.29 -7.10 15.01
C VAL A 256 11.61 -7.18 14.26
N LEU A 257 11.54 -7.12 12.94
CA LEU A 257 12.66 -6.98 12.01
C LEU A 257 12.58 -5.59 11.40
N ASP A 258 13.65 -4.81 11.53
CA ASP A 258 13.84 -3.63 10.70
C ASP A 258 14.30 -4.08 9.31
N THR A 259 13.51 -3.73 8.29
CA THR A 259 13.75 -4.16 6.91
C THR A 259 14.90 -3.41 6.24
N GLU A 260 15.29 -2.24 6.77
CA GLU A 260 16.42 -1.48 6.24
C GLU A 260 17.75 -2.01 6.78
N SER A 261 17.89 -2.13 8.11
CA SER A 261 19.14 -2.59 8.73
C SER A 261 19.27 -4.13 8.79
N GLY A 262 18.16 -4.86 8.70
CA GLY A 262 18.12 -6.31 8.91
C GLY A 262 18.23 -6.75 10.38
N VAL A 263 18.26 -5.80 11.32
CA VAL A 263 18.37 -6.10 12.76
C VAL A 263 17.02 -6.60 13.28
N VAL A 264 17.06 -7.56 14.21
CA VAL A 264 15.89 -8.21 14.78
C VAL A 264 15.90 -8.11 16.30
N PHE A 265 14.73 -7.82 16.88
CA PHE A 265 14.47 -7.95 18.31
C PHE A 265 13.27 -8.88 18.53
N ALA A 266 13.31 -9.72 19.57
CA ALA A 266 12.19 -10.58 19.93
C ALA A 266 12.06 -10.75 21.45
N ASP A 267 10.85 -10.55 21.97
CA ASP A 267 10.55 -10.74 23.39
C ASP A 267 9.05 -11.02 23.63
N GLY A 268 8.71 -11.45 24.84
CA GLY A 268 7.34 -11.56 25.31
C GLY A 268 6.71 -10.18 25.57
N VAL A 269 5.50 -9.96 25.08
CA VAL A 269 4.73 -8.74 25.33
C VAL A 269 3.27 -9.08 25.61
N ASP A 270 2.69 -8.43 26.62
CA ASP A 270 1.24 -8.39 26.80
C ASP A 270 0.68 -7.17 26.05
N MET A 271 0.07 -7.43 24.89
CA MET A 271 -0.44 -6.39 23.99
C MET A 271 -1.58 -5.57 24.62
N MET A 272 -2.26 -6.07 25.65
CA MET A 272 -3.29 -5.30 26.38
C MET A 272 -2.71 -4.39 27.46
N SER A 273 -1.47 -4.62 27.90
CA SER A 273 -0.82 -3.86 28.97
C SER A 273 0.06 -2.74 28.43
N ALA A 274 -0.34 -1.48 28.62
CA ALA A 274 0.45 -0.31 28.22
C ALA A 274 1.86 -0.30 28.83
N ARG A 275 2.00 -0.78 30.09
CA ARG A 275 3.31 -0.94 30.75
C ARG A 275 4.16 -1.99 30.04
N SER A 276 3.57 -3.12 29.66
CA SER A 276 4.29 -4.19 28.93
C SER A 276 4.74 -3.71 27.55
N ARG A 277 3.85 -3.06 26.78
CA ARG A 277 4.18 -2.48 25.47
C ARG A 277 5.29 -1.44 25.59
N GLY A 278 5.25 -0.59 26.62
CA GLY A 278 6.31 0.39 26.88
C GLY A 278 7.66 -0.23 27.24
N GLY A 279 7.66 -1.37 27.94
CA GLY A 279 8.88 -2.13 28.23
C GLY A 279 9.50 -2.73 26.96
N TYR A 280 8.68 -3.41 26.16
CA TYR A 280 9.09 -3.97 24.87
C TYR A 280 9.64 -2.89 23.94
N ALA A 281 8.91 -1.78 23.75
CA ALA A 281 9.32 -0.70 22.85
C ALA A 281 10.68 -0.11 23.23
N ARG A 282 10.97 0.04 24.52
CA ARG A 282 12.26 0.55 24.99
C ARG A 282 13.41 -0.41 24.71
N ALA A 283 13.20 -1.69 24.97
CA ALA A 283 14.22 -2.71 24.70
C ALA A 283 14.49 -2.84 23.20
N ALA A 284 13.42 -2.93 22.40
CA ALA A 284 13.50 -2.98 20.95
C ALA A 284 14.18 -1.73 20.36
N ALA A 285 13.86 -0.53 20.87
CA ALA A 285 14.48 0.71 20.40
C ALA A 285 15.99 0.74 20.64
N ALA A 286 16.44 0.23 21.79
CA ALA A 286 17.86 0.16 22.11
C ALA A 286 18.63 -0.81 21.20
N GLU A 287 18.01 -1.93 20.79
CA GLU A 287 18.63 -2.92 19.91
C GLU A 287 18.58 -2.54 18.43
N LEU A 288 17.44 -2.01 17.97
CA LEU A 288 17.24 -1.61 16.56
C LEU A 288 17.86 -0.25 16.23
N GLY A 289 18.20 0.57 17.24
CA GLY A 289 18.68 1.94 17.02
C GLY A 289 17.59 2.92 16.55
N LEU A 290 16.31 2.57 16.75
CA LEU A 290 15.15 3.37 16.38
C LEU A 290 14.66 4.23 17.55
N ALA A 291 13.84 5.25 17.28
CA ALA A 291 13.24 6.04 18.35
C ALA A 291 12.15 5.24 19.08
N GLU A 292 12.17 5.27 20.41
CA GLU A 292 11.17 4.56 21.25
C GLU A 292 9.73 4.98 20.91
N GLY A 293 9.52 6.25 20.56
CA GLY A 293 8.23 6.77 20.16
C GLY A 293 7.66 6.09 18.91
N ASP A 294 8.51 5.67 17.98
CA ASP A 294 8.11 5.09 16.69
C ASP A 294 7.66 3.64 16.91
N LEU A 295 8.46 2.85 17.64
CA LEU A 295 8.08 1.48 18.00
C LEU A 295 6.82 1.41 18.87
N ARG A 296 6.55 2.43 19.71
CA ARG A 296 5.27 2.50 20.42
C ARG A 296 4.09 2.71 19.46
N ARG A 297 4.25 3.51 18.40
CA ARG A 297 3.22 3.68 17.36
C ARG A 297 3.05 2.39 16.55
N SER A 298 4.15 1.75 16.15
CA SER A 298 4.13 0.46 15.45
C SER A 298 3.43 -0.62 16.27
N LEU A 299 3.73 -0.76 17.56
CA LEU A 299 3.01 -1.67 18.46
C LEU A 299 1.52 -1.38 18.57
N GLY A 300 1.12 -0.11 18.48
CA GLY A 300 -0.30 0.27 18.41
C GLY A 300 -0.97 -0.25 17.14
N LYS A 301 -0.31 -0.11 15.99
CA LYS A 301 -0.78 -0.67 14.71
C LYS A 301 -0.84 -2.19 14.74
N VAL A 302 0.18 -2.85 15.31
CA VAL A 302 0.20 -4.31 15.50
C VAL A 302 -0.95 -4.75 16.41
N LEU A 303 -1.21 -4.06 17.53
CA LEU A 303 -2.35 -4.38 18.40
C LEU A 303 -3.67 -4.37 17.61
N LEU A 304 -3.94 -3.28 16.88
CA LEU A 304 -5.16 -3.17 16.06
C LEU A 304 -5.24 -4.28 15.00
N ALA A 305 -4.12 -4.62 14.38
CA ALA A 305 -4.04 -5.70 13.40
C ALA A 305 -4.37 -7.07 14.02
N LEU A 306 -3.90 -7.33 15.25
CA LEU A 306 -4.21 -8.55 15.98
C LEU A 306 -5.69 -8.61 16.41
N GLU A 307 -6.24 -7.50 16.89
CA GLU A 307 -7.66 -7.41 17.25
C GLU A 307 -8.56 -7.63 16.02
N HIS A 308 -8.20 -7.02 14.89
CA HIS A 308 -8.89 -7.23 13.62
C HIS A 308 -8.85 -8.69 13.18
N TRP A 309 -7.68 -9.33 13.24
CA TRP A 309 -7.54 -10.74 12.91
C TRP A 309 -8.31 -11.67 13.85
N GLN A 310 -8.40 -11.35 15.15
CA GLN A 310 -9.21 -12.09 16.12
C GLN A 310 -10.71 -11.98 15.81
N ALA A 311 -11.17 -10.80 15.35
CA ALA A 311 -12.56 -10.54 15.01
C ALA A 311 -12.97 -11.10 13.64
N ALA A 312 -12.01 -11.30 12.72
CA ALA A 312 -12.29 -11.80 11.38
C ALA A 312 -12.84 -13.24 11.42
N PRO A 313 -13.88 -13.57 10.61
CA PRO A 313 -14.41 -14.93 10.53
C PRO A 313 -13.32 -15.91 10.13
N GLN A 314 -13.34 -17.12 10.71
CA GLN A 314 -12.40 -18.16 10.27
C GLN A 314 -12.70 -18.48 8.81
N PRO A 315 -11.69 -18.54 7.93
CA PRO A 315 -11.87 -19.26 6.68
C PRO A 315 -12.27 -20.68 7.08
N GLU A 316 -13.41 -21.16 6.58
CA GLU A 316 -13.70 -22.58 6.68
C GLU A 316 -12.49 -23.32 6.11
N ASN A 317 -11.81 -24.12 6.93
CA ASN A 317 -10.95 -25.17 6.42
C ASN A 317 -11.89 -26.17 5.74
N ALA A 318 -12.37 -25.83 4.55
CA ALA A 318 -12.83 -26.80 3.59
C ALA A 318 -11.57 -27.57 3.17
N ALA A 319 -11.20 -28.56 3.98
CA ALA A 319 -10.56 -29.74 3.41
C ALA A 319 -11.45 -30.10 2.21
N PRO A 320 -10.91 -30.18 0.98
CA PRO A 320 -11.73 -30.55 -0.15
C PRO A 320 -12.44 -31.85 0.25
N GLU A 321 -13.78 -31.81 0.31
CA GLU A 321 -14.55 -33.02 0.54
C GLU A 321 -14.09 -33.99 -0.55
N MET A 322 -13.40 -35.06 -0.13
CA MET A 322 -12.94 -36.10 -1.03
C MET A 322 -14.14 -36.48 -1.89
N THR A 323 -14.02 -36.27 -3.20
CA THR A 323 -15.08 -36.68 -4.10
C THR A 323 -15.31 -38.18 -3.93
N PRO A 324 -16.53 -38.70 -4.16
CA PRO A 324 -16.79 -40.13 -4.08
C PRO A 324 -15.79 -40.96 -4.92
N GLU A 325 -15.33 -40.38 -6.03
CA GLU A 325 -14.35 -40.93 -6.96
C GLU A 325 -12.94 -41.02 -6.33
N ASP A 326 -12.47 -39.96 -5.66
CA ASP A 326 -11.19 -39.98 -4.93
C ASP A 326 -11.21 -40.97 -3.75
N ARG A 327 -12.37 -41.14 -3.13
CA ARG A 327 -12.57 -42.11 -2.03
C ARG A 327 -12.54 -43.56 -2.51
N GLU A 328 -13.08 -43.83 -3.69
CA GLU A 328 -13.07 -45.16 -4.28
C GLU A 328 -11.66 -45.55 -4.74
N ALA A 329 -10.94 -44.63 -5.39
CA ALA A 329 -9.54 -44.83 -5.78
C ALA A 329 -8.60 -45.06 -4.58
N ALA A 330 -8.80 -44.34 -3.48
CA ALA A 330 -8.03 -44.54 -2.24
C ALA A 330 -8.35 -45.89 -1.55
N LEU A 331 -9.56 -46.41 -1.70
CA LEU A 331 -9.96 -47.71 -1.15
C LEU A 331 -9.45 -48.89 -1.99
N GLU A 332 -9.25 -48.72 -3.29
CA GLU A 332 -8.59 -49.73 -4.14
C GLU A 332 -7.11 -49.90 -3.77
N LEU A 333 -6.41 -48.81 -3.45
CA LEU A 333 -5.01 -48.82 -2.99
C LEU A 333 -4.76 -49.55 -1.66
N LEU A 334 -5.80 -49.83 -0.88
CA LEU A 334 -5.72 -50.58 0.39
C LEU A 334 -6.02 -52.07 0.24
N ARG A 335 -6.29 -52.55 -0.99
CA ARG A 335 -6.67 -53.94 -1.28
C ARG A 335 -5.56 -54.76 -1.94
N ASP A 336 -4.36 -54.20 -2.11
CA ASP A 336 -3.12 -54.90 -2.42
C ASP A 336 -2.28 -55.13 -1.14
#